data_AF-B1T0M9-F1
#
_entry.id   AF-B1T0M9-F1
#
_cell.length_a   1.000
_cell.length_b   1.000
_cell.length_c   1.000
_cell.angle_alpha   90.00
_cell.angle_beta   90.00
_cell.angle_gamma   90.00
#
_symmetry.space_group_name_H-M   'P 1'
#
loop_
_entity.id
_entity.type
_entity.pdbx_description
1 polymer ?
#
loop_
_entity_poly.entity_id
_entity_poly.type
_entity_poly.pdbx_seq_one_letter_code
_entity_poly.pdbx_strand_id
1 'polypeptide(L)'
;MYIHEFDDSPEYSTDHVPTNETSWHNDLSSDELSILNQNKLNAGAVFPPRDRPLMRKIVTERAHTLAEAEATIDQYFSGHSITVRLDRYGDPLSSTVATLTFTDLPTDEHVGCGKGYVDEARVGAKFEAYEHAMGPIGLRAATILANYDEVRAQPAMADVFPMTLLDRPSPGIAAIPFTDIGLINGAPLLYPSFLVDYTYSARPLPGDGLDYTAARRYACGTGLAAGLGFTEAAIHATSEVIEHHGIGRLIAQTLFYQLNDSLDFVEPHTVPPALAAVWEDAERAIRAPVHLIAVGCEIDCPVFIKVGRDSQKNPPHLVLSH
;
A
#
# COMPACT_ATOMS: atom_id res chain seq x y z
N MET A 1 2.63 5.34 -6.36
CA MET A 1 1.70 5.85 -5.34
C MET A 1 0.87 6.94 -5.98
N TYR A 2 -0.44 6.73 -6.11
CA TYR A 2 -1.37 7.76 -6.57
C TYR A 2 -2.18 8.22 -5.36
N ILE A 3 -2.22 9.53 -5.14
CA ILE A 3 -2.85 10.14 -3.97
C ILE A 3 -3.90 11.11 -4.49
N HIS A 4 -5.14 10.94 -4.05
CA HIS A 4 -6.18 11.91 -4.27
C HIS A 4 -6.12 12.94 -3.14
N GLU A 5 -5.77 14.18 -3.47
CA GLU A 5 -5.84 15.29 -2.52
C GLU A 5 -7.28 15.82 -2.43
N PHE A 6 -7.71 16.19 -1.24
CA PHE A 6 -8.83 17.10 -1.07
C PHE A 6 -8.29 18.52 -1.29
N ASP A 7 -8.46 19.06 -2.48
CA ASP A 7 -8.17 20.46 -2.76
C ASP A 7 -9.47 21.22 -3.04
N ASP A 8 -9.73 22.23 -2.21
CA ASP A 8 -10.89 23.14 -2.30
C ASP A 8 -10.47 24.49 -2.93
N SER A 9 -9.36 24.53 -3.66
CA SER A 9 -8.82 25.77 -4.25
C SER A 9 -9.04 25.89 -5.77
N PRO A 10 -9.36 27.09 -6.27
CA PRO A 10 -9.62 27.32 -7.69
C PRO A 10 -8.34 27.54 -8.49
N GLU A 11 -8.25 26.86 -9.64
CA GLU A 11 -7.43 27.08 -10.84
C GLU A 11 -6.22 28.04 -10.75
N TYR A 12 -5.03 27.58 -11.17
CA TYR A 12 -4.13 28.44 -11.97
C TYR A 12 -3.22 27.66 -12.95
N SER A 13 -3.52 27.88 -14.23
CA SER A 13 -2.67 28.15 -15.40
C SER A 13 -1.37 27.35 -15.67
N THR A 14 -1.39 26.70 -16.84
CA THR A 14 -0.25 26.25 -17.64
C THR A 14 0.60 27.42 -18.13
N ASP A 15 1.93 27.34 -17.98
CA ASP A 15 2.94 27.72 -18.99
C ASP A 15 4.35 27.73 -18.38
N HIS A 16 5.23 26.80 -18.80
CA HIS A 16 6.56 27.09 -19.34
C HIS A 16 7.43 25.82 -19.47
N VAL A 17 7.82 25.53 -20.71
CA VAL A 17 8.91 24.64 -21.11
C VAL A 17 10.20 25.46 -21.19
N PRO A 18 11.35 24.90 -20.79
CA PRO A 18 12.54 25.10 -21.61
C PRO A 18 13.29 23.80 -21.92
N THR A 19 13.66 23.71 -23.20
CA THR A 19 14.63 22.81 -23.83
C THR A 19 16.06 23.07 -23.35
N ASN A 20 16.89 22.03 -23.16
CA ASN A 20 18.11 21.86 -23.95
C ASN A 20 18.94 20.61 -23.59
N GLU A 21 19.56 20.12 -24.65
CA GLU A 21 20.56 19.08 -24.79
C GLU A 21 21.80 19.30 -23.91
N THR A 22 22.43 18.21 -23.43
CA THR A 22 23.90 18.08 -23.51
C THR A 22 24.35 16.64 -23.39
N SER A 23 25.17 16.24 -24.36
CA SER A 23 25.90 14.98 -24.48
C SER A 23 27.02 14.83 -23.46
N TRP A 24 27.22 13.62 -22.90
CA TRP A 24 28.52 13.19 -22.37
C TRP A 24 28.75 11.69 -22.59
N HIS A 25 29.77 11.36 -23.39
CA HIS A 25 30.45 10.07 -23.37
C HIS A 25 31.45 10.05 -22.20
N ASN A 26 31.57 8.93 -21.48
CA ASN A 26 32.81 8.15 -21.33
C ASN A 26 32.68 6.97 -20.36
N ASP A 27 33.07 5.80 -20.88
CA ASP A 27 33.85 4.70 -20.29
C ASP A 27 33.88 4.48 -18.77
N LEU A 28 33.43 3.28 -18.36
CA LEU A 28 33.79 2.67 -17.07
C LEU A 28 34.53 1.35 -17.30
N SER A 29 35.71 1.26 -16.67
CA SER A 29 36.67 0.16 -16.73
C SER A 29 36.39 -0.94 -15.72
N SER A 30 37.05 -2.08 -15.96
CA SER A 30 36.91 -3.43 -15.41
C SER A 30 37.21 -3.68 -13.91
N ASP A 31 36.97 -2.74 -13.00
CA ASP A 31 37.33 -2.91 -11.57
C ASP A 31 36.16 -3.08 -10.57
N GLU A 32 34.89 -3.11 -11.03
CA GLU A 32 33.73 -3.25 -10.13
C GLU A 32 33.31 -4.71 -9.83
N LEU A 33 34.04 -5.71 -10.33
CA LEU A 33 33.72 -7.15 -10.16
C LEU A 33 34.36 -7.84 -8.94
N SER A 34 34.97 -7.11 -7.98
CA SER A 34 35.68 -7.73 -6.86
C SER A 34 35.10 -7.51 -5.45
N ILE A 35 34.00 -6.75 -5.29
CA ILE A 35 33.47 -6.39 -3.96
C ILE A 35 32.41 -7.36 -3.41
N LEU A 36 32.00 -8.37 -4.19
CA LEU A 36 30.87 -9.25 -3.84
C LEU A 36 31.22 -10.53 -3.04
N ASN A 37 32.46 -10.71 -2.57
CA ASN A 37 32.89 -12.02 -2.03
C ASN A 37 33.58 -12.04 -0.64
N GLN A 38 33.45 -11.01 0.20
CA GLN A 38 34.16 -10.98 1.49
C GLN A 38 33.38 -10.68 2.78
N ASN A 39 32.05 -10.58 2.75
CA ASN A 39 31.26 -10.33 3.97
C ASN A 39 30.34 -11.51 4.39
N LYS A 40 30.78 -12.75 4.15
CA LYS A 40 30.33 -13.91 4.94
C LYS A 40 31.46 -14.29 5.87
N LEU A 41 31.40 -13.81 7.12
CA LEU A 41 32.01 -14.35 8.35
C LEU A 41 32.14 -13.20 9.35
N ASN A 42 31.14 -13.03 10.22
CA ASN A 42 31.29 -12.71 11.65
C ASN A 42 29.91 -12.46 12.26
N ALA A 43 29.37 -13.50 12.90
CA ALA A 43 28.31 -13.39 13.89
C ALA A 43 28.91 -12.87 15.21
N GLY A 44 28.31 -11.82 15.75
CA GLY A 44 28.67 -11.21 17.02
C GLY A 44 27.88 -9.92 17.21
N ALA A 45 26.69 -10.02 17.80
CA ALA A 45 25.84 -8.88 18.11
C ALA A 45 26.53 -7.96 19.13
N VAL A 46 26.97 -6.78 18.67
CA VAL A 46 27.28 -5.61 19.50
C VAL A 46 26.85 -4.37 18.72
N PHE A 47 25.78 -3.71 19.17
CA PHE A 47 25.34 -2.43 18.63
C PHE A 47 26.32 -1.31 19.06
N PRO A 48 26.87 -0.49 18.15
CA PRO A 48 27.62 0.70 18.55
C PRO A 48 26.67 1.84 18.95
N PRO A 49 26.99 2.64 19.98
CA PRO A 49 26.18 3.77 20.38
C PRO A 49 26.31 4.89 19.33
N ARG A 50 25.17 5.33 18.77
CA ARG A 50 25.13 6.51 17.89
C ARG A 50 24.76 7.75 18.70
N ASP A 51 25.79 8.47 19.13
CA ASP A 51 25.65 9.86 19.55
C ASP A 51 25.47 10.78 18.32
N ARG A 52 24.25 11.30 18.16
CA ARG A 52 23.91 12.71 17.81
C ARG A 52 22.39 12.84 17.61
N PRO A 53 21.68 13.66 18.40
CA PRO A 53 20.26 13.88 18.23
C PRO A 53 20.05 15.01 17.21
N LEU A 54 19.85 14.68 15.94
CA LEU A 54 18.87 15.44 15.18
C LEU A 54 17.53 14.94 15.72
N MET A 55 16.75 15.80 16.39
CA MET A 55 15.35 15.51 16.69
C MET A 55 14.65 15.28 15.34
N ARG A 56 14.65 14.03 14.89
CA ARG A 56 13.87 13.57 13.77
C ARG A 56 12.44 13.74 14.24
N LYS A 57 11.76 14.79 13.76
CA LYS A 57 10.34 15.00 14.04
C LYS A 57 9.65 13.72 13.57
N ILE A 58 9.16 12.93 14.52
CA ILE A 58 8.42 11.71 14.21
C ILE A 58 7.17 12.19 13.49
N VAL A 59 7.08 11.89 12.20
CA VAL A 59 5.87 12.14 11.44
C VAL A 59 4.87 11.09 11.92
N THR A 60 3.77 11.55 12.50
CA THR A 60 2.70 10.67 12.97
C THR A 60 1.88 10.20 11.77
N GLU A 61 1.36 8.99 11.82
CA GLU A 61 0.47 8.45 10.79
C GLU A 61 -0.76 9.34 10.58
N ARG A 62 -1.33 9.86 11.68
CA ARG A 62 -2.41 10.86 11.66
C ARG A 62 -1.89 12.17 12.22
N ALA A 63 -2.05 13.26 11.47
CA ALA A 63 -1.76 14.62 11.94
C ALA A 63 -2.99 15.29 12.58
N HIS A 64 -4.18 14.76 12.28
CA HIS A 64 -5.47 15.27 12.68
C HIS A 64 -6.13 14.36 13.70
N THR A 65 -7.01 14.93 14.52
CA THR A 65 -7.87 14.15 15.39
C THR A 65 -8.94 13.39 14.59
N LEU A 66 -9.45 12.29 15.14
CA LEU A 66 -10.54 11.54 14.51
C LEU A 66 -11.78 12.41 14.25
N ALA A 67 -12.10 13.33 15.17
CA ALA A 67 -13.24 14.24 15.01
C ALA A 67 -13.06 15.22 13.85
N GLU A 68 -11.84 15.75 13.66
CA GLU A 68 -11.53 16.62 12.52
C GLU A 68 -11.56 15.86 11.19
N ALA A 69 -10.99 14.66 11.16
CA ALA A 69 -11.01 13.79 9.99
C ALA A 69 -12.45 13.43 9.60
N GLU A 70 -13.29 13.06 10.59
CA GLU A 70 -14.70 12.74 10.38
C GLU A 70 -15.50 13.93 9.86
N ALA A 71 -15.36 15.10 10.50
CA ALA A 71 -16.07 16.30 10.08
C ALA A 71 -15.70 16.69 8.64
N THR A 72 -14.41 16.54 8.27
CA THR A 72 -13.94 16.90 6.93
C THR A 72 -14.49 15.96 5.87
N ILE A 73 -14.41 14.65 6.07
CA ILE A 73 -14.92 13.68 5.08
C ILE A 73 -16.44 13.77 4.95
N ASP A 74 -17.16 14.01 6.04
CA ASP A 74 -18.62 14.19 6.03
C ASP A 74 -19.05 15.48 5.32
N GLN A 75 -18.30 16.56 5.53
CA GLN A 75 -18.51 17.82 4.79
C GLN A 75 -18.27 17.62 3.30
N TYR A 76 -17.20 16.91 2.92
CA TYR A 76 -16.92 16.62 1.53
C TYR A 76 -18.03 15.79 0.89
N PHE A 77 -18.46 14.70 1.55
CA PHE A 77 -19.56 13.86 1.05
C PHE A 77 -20.85 14.67 0.85
N SER A 78 -21.18 15.52 1.81
CA SER A 78 -22.35 16.42 1.72
C SER A 78 -22.24 17.40 0.56
N GLY A 79 -21.05 17.95 0.30
CA GLY A 79 -20.80 18.87 -0.80
C GLY A 79 -20.84 18.22 -2.19
N HIS A 80 -20.61 16.91 -2.27
CA HIS A 80 -20.46 16.17 -3.54
C HIS A 80 -21.61 15.19 -3.82
N SER A 81 -22.75 15.34 -3.12
CA SER A 81 -23.92 14.46 -3.28
C SER A 81 -23.59 12.97 -3.12
N ILE A 82 -22.68 12.66 -2.18
CA ILE A 82 -22.28 11.31 -1.80
C ILE A 82 -23.07 10.94 -0.55
N THR A 83 -23.84 9.87 -0.62
CA THR A 83 -24.53 9.32 0.57
C THR A 83 -23.73 8.18 1.15
N VAL A 84 -23.61 8.15 2.48
CA VAL A 84 -22.92 7.07 3.21
C VAL A 84 -23.91 6.28 4.06
N ARG A 85 -23.83 4.95 3.98
CA ARG A 85 -24.51 4.01 4.87
C ARG A 85 -23.45 3.27 5.70
N LEU A 86 -23.67 3.16 7.01
CA LEU A 86 -22.71 2.54 7.93
C LEU A 86 -23.35 1.34 8.62
N ASP A 87 -22.70 0.17 8.51
CA ASP A 87 -23.05 -1.03 9.27
C ASP A 87 -21.90 -1.36 10.24
N ARG A 88 -22.19 -1.42 11.54
CA ARG A 88 -21.18 -1.71 12.57
C ARG A 88 -21.35 -3.10 13.16
N TYR A 89 -20.24 -3.81 13.35
CA TYR A 89 -20.16 -5.12 13.96
C TYR A 89 -19.14 -5.13 15.10
N GLY A 90 -19.55 -5.48 16.33
CA GLY A 90 -18.67 -5.54 17.51
C GLY A 90 -18.72 -4.29 18.39
N ASP A 91 -18.25 -4.45 19.63
CA ASP A 91 -18.14 -3.45 20.70
C ASP A 91 -17.27 -4.03 21.85
N PRO A 92 -16.24 -3.34 22.38
CA PRO A 92 -15.76 -1.99 22.02
C PRO A 92 -14.88 -1.95 20.76
N LEU A 93 -14.24 -3.07 20.42
CA LEU A 93 -13.58 -3.25 19.13
C LEU A 93 -14.61 -3.63 18.08
N SER A 94 -14.59 -2.91 16.96
CA SER A 94 -15.59 -3.04 15.92
C SER A 94 -14.97 -3.05 14.53
N SER A 95 -15.72 -3.65 13.61
CA SER A 95 -15.56 -3.47 12.18
C SER A 95 -16.77 -2.69 11.69
N THR A 96 -16.54 -1.56 11.03
CA THR A 96 -17.59 -0.77 10.40
C THR A 96 -17.44 -0.86 8.89
N VAL A 97 -18.53 -1.20 8.22
CA VAL A 97 -18.62 -1.20 6.76
C VAL A 97 -19.29 0.11 6.34
N ALA A 98 -18.62 0.90 5.52
CA ALA A 98 -19.20 2.05 4.87
C ALA A 98 -19.55 1.71 3.42
N THR A 99 -20.78 2.00 3.02
CA THR A 99 -21.23 1.93 1.62
C THR A 99 -21.49 3.34 1.13
N LEU A 100 -20.74 3.78 0.12
CA LEU A 100 -20.93 5.05 -0.56
C LEU A 100 -21.77 4.85 -1.82
N THR A 101 -22.70 5.77 -2.03
CA THR A 101 -23.46 5.90 -3.27
C THR A 101 -23.28 7.31 -3.79
N PHE A 102 -22.89 7.41 -5.06
CA PHE A 102 -22.69 8.67 -5.76
C PHE A 102 -23.91 8.93 -6.63
N THR A 103 -24.38 10.18 -6.65
CA THR A 103 -25.51 10.56 -7.51
C THR A 103 -25.09 10.65 -8.98
N ASP A 104 -23.82 11.01 -9.23
CA ASP A 104 -23.29 11.33 -10.57
C ASP A 104 -22.41 10.23 -11.18
N LEU A 105 -22.05 9.21 -10.41
CA LEU A 105 -21.38 8.02 -10.95
C LEU A 105 -22.40 6.92 -11.24
N PRO A 106 -22.17 6.06 -12.24
CA PRO A 106 -22.96 4.84 -12.42
C PRO A 106 -23.07 4.08 -11.09
N THR A 107 -24.22 3.42 -10.89
CA THR A 107 -24.73 2.83 -9.64
C THR A 107 -23.90 1.68 -9.05
N ASP A 108 -22.60 1.86 -8.90
CA ASP A 108 -21.73 0.95 -8.19
C ASP A 108 -21.64 1.45 -6.75
N GLU A 109 -22.15 0.65 -5.82
CA GLU A 109 -21.91 0.86 -4.40
C GLU A 109 -20.42 0.65 -4.12
N HIS A 110 -19.77 1.63 -3.52
CA HIS A 110 -18.37 1.54 -3.13
C HIS A 110 -18.27 1.25 -1.64
N VAL A 111 -17.57 0.17 -1.29
CA VAL A 111 -17.53 -0.35 0.07
C VAL A 111 -16.14 -0.25 0.66
N GLY A 112 -16.03 0.20 1.91
CA GLY A 112 -14.81 0.20 2.72
C GLY A 112 -15.08 -0.35 4.12
N CYS A 113 -14.04 -0.85 4.79
CA CYS A 113 -14.14 -1.60 6.05
C CYS A 113 -13.13 -1.12 7.10
N GLY A 114 -13.52 -0.12 7.87
CA GLY A 114 -12.71 0.37 8.97
C GLY A 114 -12.77 -0.53 10.20
N LYS A 115 -11.67 -0.57 10.94
CA LYS A 115 -11.48 -1.42 12.12
C LYS A 115 -10.82 -0.62 13.25
N GLY A 116 -10.96 -1.13 14.47
CA GLY A 116 -10.44 -0.49 15.68
C GLY A 116 -11.54 -0.27 16.70
N TYR A 117 -11.36 0.71 17.58
CA TYR A 117 -12.46 1.17 18.41
C TYR A 117 -13.57 1.80 17.56
N VAL A 118 -14.76 1.94 18.13
CA VAL A 118 -15.97 2.38 17.41
C VAL A 118 -15.76 3.60 16.52
N ASP A 119 -15.09 4.64 17.02
CA ASP A 119 -14.87 5.86 16.25
C ASP A 119 -13.80 5.68 15.16
N GLU A 120 -12.70 5.00 15.47
CA GLU A 120 -11.64 4.66 14.50
C GLU A 120 -12.19 3.83 13.34
N ALA A 121 -12.94 2.78 13.67
CA ALA A 121 -13.57 1.92 12.68
C ALA A 121 -14.55 2.69 11.80
N ARG A 122 -15.36 3.57 12.38
CA ARG A 122 -16.32 4.40 11.64
C ARG A 122 -15.62 5.35 10.67
N VAL A 123 -14.60 6.08 11.13
CA VAL A 123 -13.89 7.04 10.31
C VAL A 123 -13.07 6.33 9.22
N GLY A 124 -12.31 5.29 9.59
CA GLY A 124 -11.53 4.50 8.64
C GLY A 124 -12.38 3.91 7.51
N ALA A 125 -13.58 3.43 7.83
CA ALA A 125 -14.49 2.88 6.81
C ALA A 125 -14.87 3.89 5.73
N LYS A 126 -15.13 5.16 6.13
CA LYS A 126 -15.46 6.24 5.20
C LYS A 126 -14.31 6.55 4.25
N PHE A 127 -13.09 6.65 4.77
CA PHE A 127 -11.90 6.93 3.97
C PHE A 127 -11.58 5.77 3.02
N GLU A 128 -11.64 4.52 3.48
CA GLU A 128 -11.40 3.35 2.64
C GLU A 128 -12.47 3.22 1.53
N ALA A 129 -13.74 3.45 1.85
CA ALA A 129 -14.81 3.40 0.85
C ALA A 129 -14.62 4.49 -0.22
N TYR A 130 -14.16 5.67 0.19
CA TYR A 130 -13.84 6.77 -0.72
C TYR A 130 -12.62 6.46 -1.58
N GLU A 131 -11.57 5.88 -0.99
CA GLU A 131 -10.40 5.41 -1.71
C GLU A 131 -10.76 4.38 -2.78
N HIS A 132 -11.58 3.37 -2.44
CA HIS A 132 -12.04 2.37 -3.40
C HIS A 132 -12.87 2.98 -4.53
N ALA A 133 -13.60 4.07 -4.28
CA ALA A 133 -14.34 4.79 -5.31
C ALA A 133 -13.42 5.61 -6.22
N MET A 134 -12.53 6.41 -5.64
CA MET A 134 -11.78 7.43 -6.36
C MET A 134 -10.41 6.96 -6.85
N GLY A 135 -9.80 5.98 -6.18
CA GLY A 135 -8.48 5.45 -6.51
C GLY A 135 -8.39 4.95 -7.95
N PRO A 136 -9.27 4.05 -8.42
CA PRO A 136 -9.29 3.59 -9.80
C PRO A 136 -9.54 4.73 -10.82
N ILE A 137 -10.39 5.70 -10.48
CA ILE A 137 -10.68 6.87 -11.33
C ILE A 137 -9.41 7.72 -11.51
N GLY A 138 -8.73 7.99 -10.40
CA GLY A 138 -7.53 8.79 -10.40
C GLY A 138 -6.35 8.11 -11.09
N LEU A 139 -6.14 6.81 -10.82
CA LEU A 139 -5.17 6.00 -11.57
C LEU A 139 -5.45 6.07 -13.07
N ARG A 140 -6.72 5.91 -13.47
CA ARG A 140 -7.12 5.98 -14.87
C ARG A 140 -6.81 7.32 -15.50
N ALA A 141 -7.05 8.42 -14.79
CA ALA A 141 -6.75 9.77 -15.28
C ALA A 141 -5.24 9.99 -15.48
N ALA A 142 -4.40 9.34 -14.67
CA ALA A 142 -2.95 9.40 -14.79
C ALA A 142 -2.36 8.41 -15.82
N THR A 143 -3.12 7.41 -16.23
CA THR A 143 -2.66 6.39 -17.20
C THR A 143 -2.51 6.97 -18.61
N ILE A 144 -1.38 6.67 -19.24
CA ILE A 144 -1.11 6.93 -20.66
C ILE A 144 -0.89 5.61 -21.41
N LEU A 145 -1.10 5.63 -22.73
CA LEU A 145 -0.62 4.55 -23.60
C LEU A 145 0.86 4.77 -23.91
N ALA A 146 1.73 3.89 -23.42
CA ALA A 146 3.17 3.92 -23.62
C ALA A 146 3.63 2.79 -24.57
N ASN A 147 4.84 2.90 -25.12
CA ASN A 147 5.44 1.82 -25.91
C ASN A 147 5.76 0.61 -24.99
N TYR A 148 5.33 -0.58 -25.39
CA TYR A 148 5.51 -1.79 -24.58
C TYR A 148 6.98 -2.15 -24.36
N ASP A 149 7.82 -2.07 -25.39
CA ASP A 149 9.23 -2.43 -25.31
C ASP A 149 10.00 -1.43 -24.43
N GLU A 150 9.66 -0.14 -24.51
CA GLU A 150 10.22 0.90 -23.62
C GLU A 150 9.85 0.62 -22.16
N VAL A 151 8.59 0.33 -21.87
CA VAL A 151 8.15 0.02 -20.51
C VAL A 151 8.86 -1.22 -19.98
N ARG A 152 8.91 -2.29 -20.78
CA ARG A 152 9.55 -3.56 -20.40
C ARG A 152 11.06 -3.45 -20.20
N ALA A 153 11.73 -2.58 -20.95
CA ALA A 153 13.19 -2.41 -20.89
C ALA A 153 13.66 -1.61 -19.67
N GLN A 154 12.77 -0.97 -18.93
CA GLN A 154 13.14 -0.21 -17.73
C GLN A 154 13.81 -1.12 -16.68
N PRO A 155 14.93 -0.70 -16.05
CA PRO A 155 15.59 -1.50 -15.00
C PRO A 155 14.65 -1.91 -13.87
N ALA A 156 13.70 -1.04 -13.49
CA ALA A 156 12.70 -1.34 -12.47
C ALA A 156 11.75 -2.48 -12.84
N MET A 157 11.61 -2.82 -14.13
CA MET A 157 10.74 -3.88 -14.62
C MET A 157 11.44 -5.23 -14.79
N ALA A 158 12.76 -5.30 -14.61
CA ALA A 158 13.56 -6.50 -14.88
C ALA A 158 13.07 -7.74 -14.08
N ASP A 159 12.68 -7.53 -12.82
CA ASP A 159 12.25 -8.60 -11.90
C ASP A 159 10.74 -8.61 -11.64
N VAL A 160 9.95 -7.87 -12.41
CA VAL A 160 8.49 -7.81 -12.25
C VAL A 160 7.85 -9.01 -12.93
N PHE A 161 7.73 -10.12 -12.19
CA PHE A 161 7.20 -11.39 -12.70
C PHE A 161 5.93 -11.28 -13.56
N PRO A 162 4.90 -10.48 -13.20
CA PRO A 162 3.70 -10.37 -14.03
C PRO A 162 3.95 -9.86 -15.45
N MET A 163 5.02 -9.08 -15.68
CA MET A 163 5.42 -8.64 -17.03
C MET A 163 5.91 -9.81 -17.90
N THR A 164 6.39 -10.89 -17.28
CA THR A 164 6.82 -12.10 -17.99
C THR A 164 5.65 -12.96 -18.48
N LEU A 165 4.45 -12.73 -17.93
CA LEU A 165 3.21 -13.45 -18.27
C LEU A 165 2.43 -12.81 -19.42
N LEU A 166 2.88 -11.66 -19.92
CA LEU A 166 2.25 -10.98 -21.05
C LEU A 166 2.69 -11.66 -22.34
N ASP A 167 1.76 -12.39 -22.95
CA ASP A 167 2.07 -13.46 -23.91
C ASP A 167 2.63 -12.98 -25.26
N ARG A 168 2.62 -11.67 -25.57
CA ARG A 168 3.09 -11.14 -26.88
C ARG A 168 3.58 -9.69 -26.79
N PRO A 169 4.51 -9.28 -27.67
CA PRO A 169 4.77 -7.87 -27.94
C PRO A 169 3.47 -7.17 -28.36
N SER A 170 3.26 -5.97 -27.85
CA SER A 170 2.14 -5.09 -28.19
C SER A 170 2.69 -3.75 -28.67
N PRO A 171 2.01 -3.04 -29.60
CA PRO A 171 2.43 -1.68 -29.96
C PRO A 171 2.33 -0.71 -28.77
N GLY A 172 1.51 -1.02 -27.76
CA GLY A 172 1.43 -0.22 -26.55
C GLY A 172 0.96 -0.99 -25.32
N ILE A 173 1.20 -0.39 -24.17
CA ILE A 173 0.75 -0.82 -22.84
C ILE A 173 0.35 0.42 -22.06
N ALA A 174 -0.74 0.34 -21.29
CA ALA A 174 -1.06 1.37 -20.33
C ALA A 174 -0.02 1.44 -19.20
N ALA A 175 0.50 2.63 -18.97
CA ALA A 175 1.43 2.90 -17.90
C ALA A 175 1.10 4.24 -17.20
N ILE A 176 1.48 4.34 -15.93
CA ILE A 176 1.40 5.55 -15.14
C ILE A 176 2.80 6.17 -15.08
N PRO A 177 3.00 7.41 -15.52
CA PRO A 177 4.27 8.09 -15.42
C PRO A 177 4.51 8.59 -13.99
N PHE A 178 5.63 8.16 -13.40
CA PHE A 178 6.18 8.70 -12.16
C PHE A 178 7.41 9.54 -12.52
N THR A 179 7.30 10.86 -12.35
CA THR A 179 8.30 11.86 -12.80
C THR A 179 9.06 12.53 -11.66
N ASP A 180 8.57 12.45 -10.42
CA ASP A 180 9.25 12.98 -9.22
C ASP A 180 9.80 11.83 -8.37
N ILE A 181 11.12 11.61 -8.45
CA ILE A 181 11.71 10.28 -8.29
C ILE A 181 13.08 10.33 -7.62
N GLY A 182 13.24 11.26 -6.67
CA GLY A 182 14.32 11.17 -5.69
C GLY A 182 14.40 9.80 -4.97
N LEU A 183 13.41 8.93 -5.15
CA LEU A 183 13.24 7.60 -4.56
C LEU A 183 13.54 6.40 -5.48
N ILE A 184 13.70 6.57 -6.80
CA ILE A 184 14.08 5.48 -7.74
C ILE A 184 15.33 5.89 -8.52
N ASN A 185 16.44 6.09 -7.80
CA ASN A 185 17.73 6.46 -8.39
C ASN A 185 17.67 7.67 -9.36
N GLY A 186 16.65 8.53 -9.26
CA GLY A 186 16.44 9.70 -10.11
C GLY A 186 15.92 9.43 -11.54
N ALA A 187 15.48 8.21 -11.89
CA ALA A 187 15.08 7.88 -13.26
C ALA A 187 13.55 7.78 -13.45
N PRO A 188 12.96 8.42 -14.50
CA PRO A 188 11.56 8.26 -14.90
C PRO A 188 11.09 6.82 -14.87
N LEU A 189 9.92 6.59 -14.27
CA LEU A 189 9.30 5.27 -14.23
C LEU A 189 7.93 5.31 -14.90
N LEU A 190 7.77 4.53 -15.95
CA LEU A 190 6.48 4.16 -16.53
C LEU A 190 6.02 2.85 -15.88
N TYR A 191 5.11 2.94 -14.91
CA TYR A 191 4.65 1.77 -14.18
C TYR A 191 3.38 1.18 -14.83
N PRO A 192 3.35 -0.10 -15.22
CA PRO A 192 2.19 -0.70 -15.90
C PRO A 192 0.91 -0.56 -15.08
N SER A 193 -0.15 0.01 -15.68
CA SER A 193 -1.38 0.33 -14.95
C SER A 193 -2.09 -0.91 -14.42
N PHE A 194 -2.04 -2.04 -15.13
CA PHE A 194 -2.69 -3.28 -14.70
C PHE A 194 -2.15 -3.84 -13.37
N LEU A 195 -1.00 -3.39 -12.89
CA LEU A 195 -0.42 -3.83 -11.61
C LEU A 195 -1.07 -3.15 -10.40
N VAL A 196 -1.58 -1.92 -10.58
CA VAL A 196 -2.14 -1.08 -9.49
C VAL A 196 -3.62 -0.73 -9.67
N ASP A 197 -4.12 -0.71 -10.91
CA ASP A 197 -5.55 -0.60 -11.21
C ASP A 197 -6.11 -2.01 -11.40
N TYR A 198 -6.67 -2.58 -10.33
CA TYR A 198 -7.33 -3.89 -10.36
C TYR A 198 -8.56 -3.95 -11.28
N THR A 199 -9.09 -2.79 -11.69
CA THR A 199 -10.20 -2.69 -12.64
C THR A 199 -9.71 -2.58 -14.10
N TYR A 200 -8.40 -2.39 -14.33
CA TYR A 200 -7.86 -1.99 -15.61
C TYR A 200 -8.23 -2.93 -16.75
N SER A 201 -8.01 -4.23 -16.53
CA SER A 201 -8.22 -5.27 -17.54
C SER A 201 -9.66 -5.37 -18.06
N ALA A 202 -10.65 -4.88 -17.31
CA ALA A 202 -12.05 -4.86 -17.76
C ALA A 202 -12.33 -3.75 -18.78
N ARG A 203 -11.51 -2.69 -18.78
CA ARG A 203 -11.67 -1.49 -19.61
C ARG A 203 -10.27 -0.97 -20.01
N PRO A 204 -9.52 -1.68 -20.87
CA PRO A 204 -8.20 -1.24 -21.31
C PRO A 204 -8.30 0.04 -22.15
N LEU A 205 -7.23 0.84 -22.16
CA LEU A 205 -7.18 2.01 -23.03
C LEU A 205 -7.18 1.60 -24.52
N PRO A 206 -7.74 2.42 -25.42
CA PRO A 206 -7.59 2.21 -26.85
C PRO A 206 -6.11 2.10 -27.25
N GLY A 207 -5.75 1.06 -28.00
CA GLY A 207 -4.38 0.79 -28.43
C GLY A 207 -3.58 -0.15 -27.52
N ASP A 208 -4.10 -0.45 -26.34
CA ASP A 208 -3.56 -1.51 -25.49
C ASP A 208 -4.19 -2.86 -25.88
N GLY A 209 -3.40 -3.67 -26.61
CA GLY A 209 -3.84 -4.96 -27.17
C GLY A 209 -3.43 -6.17 -26.34
N LEU A 210 -2.91 -5.98 -25.13
CA LEU A 210 -2.39 -7.08 -24.30
C LEU A 210 -3.51 -7.92 -23.68
N ASP A 211 -3.28 -9.22 -23.59
CA ASP A 211 -4.13 -10.14 -22.81
C ASP A 211 -3.61 -10.24 -21.38
N TYR A 212 -4.36 -9.67 -20.44
CA TYR A 212 -4.03 -9.67 -19.03
C TYR A 212 -4.51 -10.92 -18.27
N THR A 213 -5.14 -11.89 -18.93
CA THR A 213 -5.80 -13.02 -18.25
C THR A 213 -4.85 -13.77 -17.31
N ALA A 214 -3.61 -14.05 -17.73
CA ALA A 214 -2.60 -14.72 -16.90
C ALA A 214 -2.04 -13.83 -15.79
N ALA A 215 -1.98 -12.51 -16.03
CA ALA A 215 -1.41 -11.53 -15.11
C ALA A 215 -2.45 -10.95 -14.12
N ARG A 216 -3.75 -11.16 -14.35
CA ARG A 216 -4.86 -10.57 -13.58
C ARG A 216 -4.75 -10.78 -12.07
N ARG A 217 -4.25 -11.94 -11.63
CA ARG A 217 -4.09 -12.26 -10.20
C ARG A 217 -3.04 -11.41 -9.48
N TYR A 218 -2.26 -10.63 -10.21
CA TYR A 218 -1.26 -9.71 -9.68
C TYR A 218 -1.75 -8.24 -9.69
N ALA A 219 -2.94 -7.99 -10.21
CA ALA A 219 -3.57 -6.69 -10.13
C ALA A 219 -4.15 -6.51 -8.73
N CYS A 220 -3.71 -5.50 -8.00
CA CYS A 220 -4.23 -5.18 -6.67
C CYS A 220 -4.26 -3.67 -6.45
N GLY A 221 -5.16 -3.20 -5.59
CA GLY A 221 -5.22 -1.79 -5.19
C GLY A 221 -4.18 -1.40 -4.15
N THR A 222 -3.26 -2.31 -3.79
CA THR A 222 -2.28 -2.09 -2.72
C THR A 222 -1.48 -0.82 -2.99
N GLY A 223 -1.34 0.04 -1.98
CA GLY A 223 -0.61 1.29 -2.08
C GLY A 223 -1.40 2.43 -2.75
N LEU A 224 -2.72 2.27 -2.86
CA LEU A 224 -3.67 3.37 -2.89
C LEU A 224 -4.02 3.75 -1.45
N ALA A 225 -4.29 5.03 -1.25
CA ALA A 225 -4.68 5.53 0.06
C ALA A 225 -5.50 6.81 -0.08
N ALA A 226 -6.51 6.95 0.77
CA ALA A 226 -7.12 8.25 1.07
C ALA A 226 -6.74 8.71 2.48
N GLY A 227 -6.51 10.01 2.63
CA GLY A 227 -6.18 10.62 3.91
C GLY A 227 -6.48 12.11 3.88
N LEU A 228 -6.39 12.75 5.05
CA LEU A 228 -6.57 14.19 5.17
C LEU A 228 -5.27 14.91 4.72
N GLY A 229 -5.01 14.85 3.43
CA GLY A 229 -3.83 15.41 2.77
C GLY A 229 -2.80 14.36 2.35
N PHE A 230 -1.83 14.81 1.54
CA PHE A 230 -0.87 13.93 0.88
C PHE A 230 -0.02 13.11 1.85
N THR A 231 0.52 13.73 2.90
CA THR A 231 1.45 13.04 3.82
C THR A 231 0.79 11.85 4.52
N GLU A 232 -0.45 12.02 4.97
CA GLU A 232 -1.20 10.97 5.67
C GLU A 232 -1.53 9.81 4.72
N ALA A 233 -2.06 10.12 3.53
CA ALA A 233 -2.30 9.13 2.48
C ALA A 233 -1.00 8.41 2.08
N ALA A 234 0.11 9.15 1.91
CA ALA A 234 1.40 8.59 1.53
C ALA A 234 1.95 7.62 2.58
N ILE A 235 1.86 7.99 3.86
CA ILE A 235 2.29 7.11 4.96
C ILE A 235 1.43 5.85 5.00
N HIS A 236 0.11 5.98 4.83
CA HIS A 236 -0.80 4.84 4.82
C HIS A 236 -0.52 3.89 3.65
N ALA A 237 -0.48 4.41 2.42
CA ALA A 237 -0.16 3.63 1.23
C ALA A 237 1.21 2.92 1.33
N THR A 238 2.21 3.62 1.85
CA THR A 238 3.55 3.05 2.03
C THR A 238 3.56 1.96 3.10
N SER A 239 2.89 2.19 4.23
CA SER A 239 2.78 1.21 5.31
C SER A 239 2.07 -0.06 4.84
N GLU A 240 0.99 0.07 4.07
CA GLU A 240 0.27 -1.07 3.50
C GLU A 240 1.14 -1.90 2.55
N VAL A 241 1.91 -1.24 1.66
CA VAL A 241 2.85 -1.93 0.76
C VAL A 241 3.91 -2.71 1.54
N ILE A 242 4.47 -2.11 2.60
CA ILE A 242 5.46 -2.74 3.47
C ILE A 242 4.84 -3.93 4.22
N GLU A 243 3.63 -3.77 4.74
CA GLU A 243 2.87 -4.82 5.43
C GLU A 243 2.64 -6.00 4.49
N HIS A 244 2.06 -5.77 3.30
CA HIS A 244 1.79 -6.81 2.32
C HIS A 244 3.06 -7.52 1.84
N HIS A 245 4.16 -6.78 1.69
CA HIS A 245 5.46 -7.38 1.38
C HIS A 245 5.91 -8.31 2.51
N GLY A 246 5.91 -7.84 3.76
CA GLY A 246 6.34 -8.62 4.92
C GLY A 246 5.48 -9.89 5.10
N ILE A 247 4.16 -9.74 5.08
CA ILE A 247 3.20 -10.85 5.22
C ILE A 247 3.36 -11.84 4.07
N GLY A 248 3.40 -11.35 2.83
CA GLY A 248 3.55 -12.20 1.64
C GLY A 248 4.85 -13.01 1.68
N ARG A 249 5.94 -12.40 2.12
CA ARG A 249 7.23 -13.08 2.30
C ARG A 249 7.17 -14.16 3.37
N LEU A 250 6.60 -13.86 4.54
CA LEU A 250 6.44 -14.84 5.60
C LEU A 250 5.61 -16.05 5.13
N ILE A 251 4.47 -15.80 4.48
CA ILE A 251 3.61 -16.86 3.93
C ILE A 251 4.38 -17.71 2.90
N ALA A 252 5.12 -17.07 1.99
CA ALA A 252 5.94 -17.77 1.00
C ALA A 252 7.00 -18.66 1.66
N GLN A 253 7.73 -18.12 2.64
CA GLN A 253 8.79 -18.81 3.37
C GLN A 253 8.26 -20.00 4.19
N THR A 254 7.16 -19.79 4.93
CA THR A 254 6.60 -20.81 5.82
C THR A 254 5.85 -21.90 5.06
N LEU A 255 4.99 -21.55 4.10
CA LEU A 255 4.08 -22.52 3.46
C LEU A 255 4.65 -23.14 2.18
N PHE A 256 5.39 -22.38 1.37
CA PHE A 256 5.84 -22.84 0.06
C PHE A 256 7.29 -23.31 0.07
N TYR A 257 8.18 -22.53 0.68
CA TYR A 257 9.60 -22.88 0.75
C TYR A 257 9.97 -23.75 1.94
N GLN A 258 9.07 -23.88 2.93
CA GLN A 258 9.29 -24.67 4.15
C GLN A 258 10.62 -24.34 4.82
N LEU A 259 10.98 -23.06 4.85
CA LEU A 259 12.11 -22.61 5.65
C LEU A 259 11.76 -22.88 7.12
N ASN A 260 12.59 -23.66 7.81
CA ASN A 260 12.34 -24.12 9.18
C ASN A 260 12.64 -23.04 10.23
N ASP A 261 12.45 -21.76 9.88
CA ASP A 261 12.66 -20.67 10.81
C ASP A 261 11.51 -20.64 11.81
N SER A 262 11.83 -20.47 13.09
CA SER A 262 10.82 -20.30 14.13
C SER A 262 10.07 -18.99 13.92
N LEU A 263 8.75 -19.00 14.14
CA LEU A 263 7.96 -17.77 14.17
C LEU A 263 8.30 -16.96 15.42
N ASP A 264 8.53 -15.67 15.24
CA ASP A 264 8.86 -14.75 16.34
C ASP A 264 7.57 -14.24 17.00
N PHE A 265 7.10 -14.97 18.01
CA PHE A 265 5.95 -14.56 18.80
C PHE A 265 6.30 -13.39 19.73
N VAL A 266 5.46 -12.36 19.73
CA VAL A 266 5.59 -11.23 20.65
C VAL A 266 5.05 -11.63 22.00
N GLU A 267 5.84 -11.39 23.03
CA GLU A 267 5.46 -11.65 24.42
C GLU A 267 4.53 -10.53 24.94
N PRO A 268 3.32 -10.81 25.44
CA PRO A 268 2.35 -9.77 25.84
C PRO A 268 2.87 -8.77 26.89
N HIS A 269 3.78 -9.20 27.76
CA HIS A 269 4.37 -8.33 28.79
C HIS A 269 5.43 -7.35 28.23
N THR A 270 5.80 -7.49 26.96
CA THR A 270 6.80 -6.63 26.29
C THR A 270 6.17 -5.48 25.51
N VAL A 271 4.85 -5.51 25.31
CA VAL A 271 4.17 -4.45 24.55
C VAL A 271 3.86 -3.23 25.43
N PRO A 272 3.75 -2.03 24.83
CA PRO A 272 3.30 -0.84 25.56
C PRO A 272 1.91 -1.04 26.18
N PRO A 273 1.59 -0.39 27.32
CA PRO A 273 0.30 -0.56 28.01
C PRO A 273 -0.94 -0.31 27.14
N ALA A 274 -0.87 0.65 26.22
CA ALA A 274 -1.96 0.93 25.29
C ALA A 274 -2.23 -0.26 24.34
N LEU A 275 -1.17 -0.90 23.82
CA LEU A 275 -1.31 -2.08 22.97
C LEU A 275 -1.75 -3.30 23.78
N ALA A 276 -1.28 -3.46 25.01
CA ALA A 276 -1.75 -4.51 25.91
C ALA A 276 -3.26 -4.42 26.14
N ALA A 277 -3.80 -3.22 26.37
CA ALA A 277 -5.24 -3.01 26.54
C ALA A 277 -6.04 -3.40 25.28
N VAL A 278 -5.58 -2.99 24.09
CA VAL A 278 -6.20 -3.37 22.81
C VAL A 278 -6.15 -4.88 22.60
N TRP A 279 -5.03 -5.52 22.96
CA TRP A 279 -4.87 -6.97 22.87
C TRP A 279 -5.88 -7.68 23.78
N GLU A 280 -6.01 -7.27 25.04
CA GLU A 280 -6.99 -7.83 25.98
C GLU A 280 -8.43 -7.65 25.49
N ASP A 281 -8.77 -6.47 24.96
CA ASP A 281 -10.09 -6.22 24.37
C ASP A 281 -10.34 -7.10 23.14
N ALA A 282 -9.31 -7.35 22.32
CA ALA A 282 -9.41 -8.23 21.18
C ALA A 282 -9.70 -9.67 21.60
N GLU A 283 -8.99 -10.20 22.59
CA GLU A 283 -9.23 -11.54 23.14
C GLU A 283 -10.62 -11.68 23.75
N ARG A 284 -11.07 -10.64 24.47
CA ARG A 284 -12.41 -10.56 25.05
C ARG A 284 -13.49 -10.58 23.99
N ALA A 285 -13.31 -9.80 22.92
CA ALA A 285 -14.26 -9.70 21.82
C ALA A 285 -14.38 -11.02 21.04
N ILE A 286 -13.27 -11.68 20.73
CA ILE A 286 -13.28 -12.95 19.98
C ILE A 286 -13.47 -14.19 20.86
N ARG A 287 -13.41 -14.02 22.19
CA ARG A 287 -13.49 -15.09 23.20
C ARG A 287 -12.47 -16.21 22.97
N ALA A 288 -11.25 -15.82 22.58
CA ALA A 288 -10.16 -16.74 22.31
C ALA A 288 -8.82 -16.02 22.47
N PRO A 289 -7.72 -16.75 22.76
CA PRO A 289 -6.39 -16.19 22.76
C PRO A 289 -6.02 -15.58 21.41
N VAL A 290 -5.31 -14.47 21.47
CA VAL A 290 -4.71 -13.79 20.32
C VAL A 290 -3.21 -13.88 20.47
N HIS A 291 -2.52 -14.24 19.39
CA HIS A 291 -1.06 -14.22 19.32
C HIS A 291 -0.62 -13.17 18.30
N LEU A 292 0.41 -12.39 18.64
CA LEU A 292 1.09 -11.52 17.70
C LEU A 292 2.40 -12.15 17.26
N ILE A 293 2.68 -12.11 15.96
CA ILE A 293 3.92 -12.57 15.34
C ILE A 293 4.61 -11.35 14.76
N ALA A 294 5.86 -11.10 15.14
CA ALA A 294 6.71 -10.11 14.49
C ALA A 294 7.22 -10.68 13.16
N VAL A 295 7.10 -9.89 12.10
CA VAL A 295 7.49 -10.30 10.74
C VAL A 295 8.80 -9.63 10.38
N GLY A 296 9.84 -10.44 10.18
CA GLY A 296 11.13 -9.97 9.70
C GLY A 296 11.06 -9.50 8.25
N CYS A 297 11.21 -8.19 8.06
CA CYS A 297 11.27 -7.53 6.75
C CYS A 297 12.68 -6.96 6.50
N GLU A 298 13.09 -6.87 5.24
CA GLU A 298 14.34 -6.19 4.83
C GLU A 298 14.22 -4.65 4.91
N ILE A 299 12.98 -4.17 4.98
CA ILE A 299 12.64 -2.78 5.23
C ILE A 299 12.62 -2.58 6.75
N ASP A 300 13.32 -1.56 7.23
CA ASP A 300 13.41 -1.18 8.66
C ASP A 300 12.11 -0.52 9.14
N CYS A 301 11.02 -1.30 9.07
CA CYS A 301 9.68 -0.94 9.47
C CYS A 301 9.00 -2.20 10.06
N PRO A 302 8.49 -2.14 11.30
CA PRO A 302 7.96 -3.31 11.96
C PRO A 302 6.61 -3.74 11.35
N VAL A 303 6.50 -5.01 11.00
CA VAL A 303 5.27 -5.63 10.52
C VAL A 303 4.84 -6.71 11.51
N PHE A 304 3.54 -6.78 11.82
CA PHE A 304 3.00 -7.76 12.76
C PHE A 304 1.81 -8.49 12.16
N ILE A 305 1.67 -9.78 12.48
CA ILE A 305 0.48 -10.57 12.16
C ILE A 305 -0.21 -10.96 13.45
N LYS A 306 -1.52 -10.76 13.49
CA LYS A 306 -2.39 -11.30 14.52
C LYS A 306 -2.90 -12.67 14.10
N VAL A 307 -2.79 -13.67 14.98
CA VAL A 307 -3.35 -15.01 14.77
C VAL A 307 -4.27 -15.35 15.95
N GLY A 308 -5.48 -15.77 15.64
CA GLY A 308 -6.45 -16.27 16.61
C GLY A 308 -6.94 -17.66 16.23
N ARG A 309 -7.30 -18.48 17.22
CA ARG A 309 -8.04 -19.72 16.97
C ARG A 309 -9.52 -19.47 17.22
N ASP A 310 -10.36 -19.70 16.23
CA ASP A 310 -11.81 -19.77 16.46
C ASP A 310 -12.09 -21.01 17.31
N SER A 311 -12.61 -20.81 18.52
CA SER A 311 -12.97 -21.91 19.43
C SER A 311 -14.20 -22.70 18.95
N GLN A 312 -14.93 -22.20 17.93
CA GLN A 312 -16.14 -22.84 17.40
C GLN A 312 -15.95 -23.50 16.02
N LYS A 313 -14.78 -23.41 15.37
CA LYS A 313 -14.48 -24.08 14.09
C LYS A 313 -13.08 -24.71 14.09
N ASN A 314 -13.00 -26.02 13.88
CA ASN A 314 -11.75 -26.72 13.49
C ASN A 314 -11.55 -26.47 11.98
N PRO A 315 -10.44 -25.89 11.45
CA PRO A 315 -9.05 -25.77 11.95
C PRO A 315 -8.65 -24.28 12.26
N PRO A 316 -7.38 -23.96 12.64
CA PRO A 316 -6.93 -22.56 12.79
C PRO A 316 -7.23 -21.73 11.54
N HIS A 317 -7.97 -20.64 11.73
CA HIS A 317 -8.15 -19.60 10.71
C HIS A 317 -6.97 -18.64 10.82
N LEU A 318 -6.16 -18.54 9.77
CA LEU A 318 -5.29 -17.39 9.60
C LEU A 318 -6.21 -16.20 9.26
N VAL A 319 -6.62 -15.46 10.29
CA VAL A 319 -7.31 -14.19 10.10
C VAL A 319 -6.22 -13.15 9.88
N LEU A 320 -5.87 -12.91 8.61
CA LEU A 320 -5.14 -11.70 8.24
C LEU A 320 -6.15 -10.55 8.39
N SER A 321 -6.01 -9.78 9.45
CA SER A 321 -6.74 -8.52 9.61
C SER A 321 -5.77 -7.37 9.39
N HIS A 322 -5.91 -6.65 8.27
CA HIS A 322 -5.51 -5.24 8.17
C HIS A 322 -6.24 -4.42 9.23
#